data_AF-A0AAV4JXP5-F1
#
_entry.id   AF-A0AAV4JXP5-F1
#
_cell.length_a   1.000
_cell.length_b   1.000
_cell.length_c   1.000
_cell.angle_alpha   90.00
_cell.angle_beta   90.00
_cell.angle_gamma   90.00
#
_symmetry.space_group_name_H-M   'P 1'
#
loop_
_entity.id
_entity.type
_entity.pdbx_description
1 polymer ?
#
loop_
_entity_poly.entity_id
_entity_poly.type
_entity_poly.pdbx_seq_one_letter_code
_entity_poly.pdbx_strand_id
1 'polypeptide(L)'
;MAVSNTKQVIRGSDKGEKSFPEDYTVEGVEKEGVQRKKARVNTRKEEKKKKDLGQEYTSTKTKKTMPAKCVKPMCKGTACTKQQKLCESISDEQRQVIFESFHAEGDLQLQREFLVRHIKSCEKKRS
;
A
#
# COMPACT_ATOMS: atom_id res chain seq x y z
N MET A 1 33.95 -40.39 35.24
CA MET A 1 32.90 -41.31 35.73
C MET A 1 31.57 -40.59 35.62
N ALA A 2 30.64 -41.18 34.89
CA ALA A 2 29.26 -40.71 34.76
C ALA A 2 28.49 -40.96 36.05
N VAL A 3 27.56 -40.06 36.39
CA VAL A 3 26.18 -40.43 36.80
C VAL A 3 25.31 -39.18 36.71
N SER A 4 24.37 -39.23 35.77
CA SER A 4 23.21 -38.37 35.67
C SER A 4 22.29 -38.60 36.88
N ASN A 5 21.67 -37.56 37.43
CA ASN A 5 20.34 -37.74 38.01
C ASN A 5 19.48 -36.47 37.95
N THR A 6 18.56 -36.51 37.00
CA THR A 6 17.44 -35.61 36.72
C THR A 6 16.44 -35.61 37.87
N LYS A 7 16.21 -34.46 38.50
CA LYS A 7 15.06 -34.24 39.38
C LYS A 7 13.96 -33.53 38.59
N GLN A 8 12.99 -34.30 38.13
CA GLN A 8 11.72 -33.80 37.60
C GLN A 8 10.91 -33.16 38.74
N VAL A 9 10.42 -31.94 38.55
CA VAL A 9 9.36 -31.35 39.38
C VAL A 9 8.16 -31.12 38.47
N ILE A 10 7.11 -31.83 38.85
CA ILE A 10 5.84 -32.04 38.15
C ILE A 10 5.08 -30.72 38.12
N ARG A 11 4.86 -30.17 36.92
CA ARG A 11 3.90 -29.08 36.70
C ARG A 11 2.51 -29.68 36.64
N GLY A 12 1.75 -29.54 37.73
CA GLY A 12 0.31 -29.73 37.71
C GLY A 12 -0.34 -28.72 36.77
N SER A 13 -1.02 -29.20 35.76
CA SER A 13 -2.02 -28.44 35.00
C SER A 13 -3.12 -29.41 34.64
N ASP A 14 -4.13 -29.39 35.50
CA ASP A 14 -5.45 -29.96 35.36
C ASP A 14 -6.02 -29.57 33.98
N LYS A 15 -5.86 -30.44 32.98
CA LYS A 15 -6.56 -30.34 31.71
C LYS A 15 -7.77 -31.25 31.81
N GLY A 16 -8.88 -30.67 32.29
CA GLY A 16 -10.19 -31.27 32.16
C GLY A 16 -10.46 -31.66 30.71
N GLU A 17 -10.52 -32.96 30.50
CA GLU A 17 -10.91 -33.64 29.28
C GLU A 17 -12.39 -33.31 29.02
N LYS A 18 -12.66 -32.28 28.22
CA LYS A 18 -13.99 -32.07 27.64
C LYS A 18 -14.04 -32.86 26.35
N SER A 19 -14.50 -34.10 26.47
CA SER A 19 -15.01 -34.92 25.38
C SER A 19 -15.94 -34.07 24.50
N PHE A 20 -15.51 -33.75 23.29
CA PHE A 20 -16.38 -33.23 22.24
C PHE A 20 -17.17 -34.41 21.67
N PRO A 21 -18.50 -34.45 21.77
CA PRO A 21 -19.29 -35.43 21.03
C PRO A 21 -19.29 -35.04 19.55
N GLU A 22 -18.97 -36.01 18.71
CA GLU A 22 -18.99 -35.96 17.25
C GLU A 22 -20.35 -35.50 16.69
N ASP A 23 -20.27 -34.90 15.52
CA ASP A 23 -21.30 -34.34 14.65
C ASP A 23 -22.74 -34.83 14.90
N TYR A 24 -23.56 -33.93 15.45
CA TYR A 24 -25.01 -33.97 15.27
C TYR A 24 -25.42 -32.84 14.31
N THR A 25 -25.71 -33.21 13.06
CA THR A 25 -26.37 -32.34 12.10
C THR A 25 -27.84 -32.21 12.51
N VAL A 26 -28.18 -31.13 13.22
CA VAL A 26 -29.58 -30.75 13.43
C VAL A 26 -30.08 -30.10 12.14
N GLU A 27 -30.79 -30.88 11.33
CA GLU A 27 -31.57 -30.33 10.21
C GLU A 27 -32.66 -29.41 10.77
N GLY A 28 -32.65 -28.14 10.32
CA GLY A 28 -33.77 -27.22 10.49
C GLY A 28 -33.64 -26.19 11.61
N VAL A 29 -32.73 -25.21 11.45
CA VAL A 29 -33.03 -23.80 11.75
C VAL A 29 -32.18 -22.93 10.82
N GLU A 30 -32.83 -22.30 9.84
CA GLU A 30 -32.22 -21.23 9.04
C GLU A 30 -31.79 -20.11 9.99
N LYS A 31 -30.48 -20.00 10.25
CA LYS A 31 -29.95 -18.83 10.95
C LYS A 31 -29.96 -17.66 9.98
N GLU A 32 -31.09 -16.97 9.95
CA GLU A 32 -31.24 -15.66 9.34
C GLU A 32 -30.11 -14.74 9.78
N GLY A 33 -29.33 -14.28 8.80
CA GLY A 33 -28.70 -12.96 8.78
C GLY A 33 -27.88 -12.56 10.00
N VAL A 34 -26.76 -13.24 10.29
CA VAL A 34 -25.67 -12.57 11.03
C VAL A 34 -25.11 -11.49 10.11
N GLN A 35 -25.66 -10.27 10.22
CA GLN A 35 -25.09 -9.10 9.57
C GLN A 35 -23.66 -8.91 10.11
N ARG A 36 -22.67 -9.29 9.30
CA ARG A 36 -21.26 -9.05 9.59
C ARG A 36 -21.10 -7.54 9.81
N LYS A 37 -20.84 -7.13 11.05
CA LYS A 37 -20.53 -5.72 11.39
C LYS A 37 -19.41 -5.27 10.47
N LYS A 38 -19.69 -4.34 9.54
CA LYS A 38 -18.69 -3.78 8.64
C LYS A 38 -17.57 -3.20 9.50
N ALA A 39 -16.35 -3.69 9.30
CA ALA A 39 -15.17 -3.16 9.99
C ALA A 39 -15.12 -1.65 9.77
N ARG A 40 -14.86 -0.88 10.83
CA ARG A 40 -14.69 0.56 10.72
C ARG A 40 -13.48 0.83 9.84
N VAL A 41 -13.76 1.28 8.62
CA VAL A 41 -12.74 1.67 7.65
C VAL A 41 -11.99 2.89 8.19
N ASN A 42 -10.66 2.82 8.22
CA ASN A 42 -9.84 3.95 8.60
C ASN A 42 -9.73 4.91 7.41
N THR A 43 -10.63 5.91 7.38
CA THR A 43 -10.76 6.90 6.30
C THR A 43 -9.43 7.61 5.98
N ARG A 44 -8.58 7.84 6.99
CA ARG A 44 -7.26 8.44 6.79
C ARG A 44 -6.29 7.52 6.04
N LYS A 45 -6.36 6.21 6.28
CA LYS A 45 -5.54 5.23 5.54
C LYS A 45 -5.97 5.15 4.08
N GLU A 46 -7.27 5.19 3.83
CA GLU A 46 -7.80 5.21 2.46
C GLU A 46 -7.46 6.51 1.72
N GLU A 47 -7.59 7.66 2.37
CA GLU A 47 -7.16 8.96 1.85
C GLU A 47 -5.71 8.90 1.39
N LYS A 48 -4.82 8.38 2.25
CA LYS A 48 -3.40 8.22 1.93
C LYS A 48 -3.18 7.29 0.74
N LYS A 49 -3.85 6.14 0.70
CA LYS A 49 -3.73 5.19 -0.42
C LYS A 49 -4.14 5.82 -1.75
N LYS A 50 -5.30 6.49 -1.81
CA LYS A 50 -5.77 7.18 -3.02
C LYS A 50 -4.79 8.29 -3.44
N LYS A 51 -4.28 9.06 -2.47
CA LYS A 51 -3.30 10.11 -2.72
C LYS A 51 -1.99 9.56 -3.30
N ASP A 52 -1.48 8.46 -2.76
CA ASP A 52 -0.22 7.85 -3.20
C ASP A 52 -0.37 7.23 -4.61
N LEU A 53 -1.55 6.64 -4.91
CA LEU A 53 -1.96 6.20 -6.25
C LEU A 53 -2.27 7.34 -7.23
N GLY A 54 -2.24 8.60 -6.79
CA GLY A 54 -2.59 9.75 -7.63
C GLY A 54 -4.07 9.86 -8.00
N GLN A 55 -4.95 9.12 -7.32
CA GLN A 55 -6.40 9.15 -7.54
C GLN A 55 -7.06 10.35 -6.84
N GLU A 56 -8.28 10.66 -7.27
CA GLU A 56 -9.13 11.62 -6.57
C GLU A 56 -9.43 11.15 -5.13
N TYR A 57 -9.38 12.08 -4.17
CA TYR A 57 -9.71 11.78 -2.78
C TYR A 57 -10.31 12.97 -2.07
N THR A 58 -11.19 12.70 -1.11
CA THR A 58 -11.69 13.72 -0.18
C THR A 58 -10.77 13.78 1.03
N SER A 59 -10.26 14.97 1.35
CA SER A 59 -9.39 15.11 2.52
C SER A 59 -10.20 15.10 3.81
N THR A 60 -9.81 14.25 4.75
CA THR A 60 -10.45 14.16 6.07
C THR A 60 -10.30 15.44 6.89
N LYS A 61 -9.24 16.22 6.66
CA LYS A 61 -8.96 17.46 7.39
C LYS A 61 -9.77 18.66 6.88
N THR A 62 -9.77 18.87 5.57
CA THR A 62 -10.38 20.06 4.95
C THR A 62 -11.75 19.78 4.37
N LYS A 63 -12.16 18.50 4.27
CA LYS A 63 -13.38 18.01 3.62
C LYS A 63 -13.49 18.40 2.14
N LYS A 64 -12.39 18.83 1.52
CA LYS A 64 -12.33 19.18 0.10
C LYS A 64 -11.98 17.95 -0.72
N THR A 65 -12.59 17.82 -1.89
CA THR A 65 -12.20 16.82 -2.90
C THR A 65 -10.99 17.33 -3.66
N MET A 66 -9.92 16.55 -3.62
CA MET A 66 -8.67 16.79 -4.32
C MET A 66 -8.70 15.99 -5.61
N PRO A 67 -8.57 16.63 -6.79
CA PRO A 67 -8.70 15.95 -8.07
C PRO A 67 -7.58 14.92 -8.26
N ALA A 68 -7.83 13.94 -9.13
CA ALA A 68 -6.82 13.00 -9.58
C ALA A 68 -5.63 13.75 -10.21
N LYS A 69 -4.43 13.21 -10.03
CA LYS A 69 -3.23 13.72 -10.69
C LYS A 69 -3.29 13.36 -12.17
N CYS A 70 -2.82 14.28 -13.00
CA CYS A 70 -2.69 14.08 -14.44
C CYS A 70 -1.35 14.60 -14.93
N VAL A 71 -0.91 14.09 -16.09
CA VAL A 71 0.26 14.62 -16.79
C VAL A 71 -0.04 16.04 -17.24
N LYS A 72 0.85 16.96 -16.89
CA LYS A 72 0.76 18.36 -17.34
C LYS A 72 1.06 18.45 -18.84
N PRO A 73 0.51 19.45 -19.56
CA PRO A 73 0.87 19.67 -20.96
C PRO A 73 2.38 19.89 -21.13
N MET A 74 2.89 19.58 -22.32
CA MET A 74 4.27 19.88 -22.68
C MET A 74 4.54 21.39 -22.63
N CYS A 75 5.83 21.76 -22.54
CA CYS A 75 6.22 23.15 -22.72
C CYS A 75 5.84 23.60 -24.13
N LYS A 76 5.42 24.87 -24.28
CA LYS A 76 5.01 25.44 -25.57
C LYS A 76 6.18 25.66 -26.56
N GLY A 77 7.41 25.38 -26.17
CA GLY A 77 8.61 25.56 -27.00
C GLY A 77 9.46 24.30 -27.06
N THR A 78 10.48 24.31 -27.91
CA THR A 78 11.37 23.17 -28.17
C THR A 78 12.14 22.72 -26.93
N ALA A 79 12.46 23.65 -26.02
CA ALA A 79 13.17 23.39 -24.77
C ALA A 79 12.38 23.82 -23.52
N CYS A 80 12.59 23.10 -22.43
CA CYS A 80 12.03 23.41 -21.13
C CYS A 80 12.63 24.71 -20.59
N THR A 81 11.81 25.71 -20.28
CA THR A 81 12.26 27.00 -19.72
C THR A 81 13.07 26.85 -18.43
N LYS A 82 12.79 25.81 -17.62
CA LYS A 82 13.43 25.61 -16.31
C LYS A 82 14.70 24.77 -16.37
N GLN A 83 14.76 23.81 -17.29
CA GLN A 83 15.83 22.81 -17.35
C GLN A 83 16.71 22.97 -18.59
N GLN A 84 16.31 23.83 -19.53
CA GLN A 84 16.96 24.05 -20.82
C GLN A 84 17.22 22.75 -21.63
N LYS A 85 16.43 21.70 -21.37
CA LYS A 85 16.47 20.42 -22.09
C LYS A 85 15.35 20.35 -23.13
N LEU A 86 15.62 19.67 -24.24
CA LEU A 86 14.66 19.44 -25.32
C LEU A 86 13.42 18.69 -24.81
N CYS A 87 12.26 19.33 -24.87
CA CYS A 87 11.00 18.74 -24.44
C CYS A 87 10.50 17.66 -25.40
N GLU A 88 10.86 17.77 -26.68
CA GLU A 88 10.48 16.85 -27.75
C GLU A 88 11.15 15.47 -27.66
N SER A 89 12.13 15.32 -26.75
CA SER A 89 12.84 14.04 -26.56
C SER A 89 11.97 12.92 -25.96
N ILE A 90 10.80 13.26 -25.40
CA ILE A 90 9.85 12.31 -24.82
C ILE A 90 8.46 12.64 -25.34
N SER A 91 7.80 11.67 -25.97
CA SER A 91 6.44 11.85 -26.48
C SER A 91 5.40 11.94 -25.36
N ASP A 92 4.23 12.51 -25.63
CA ASP A 92 3.14 12.59 -24.64
C ASP A 92 2.68 11.20 -24.16
N GLU A 93 2.64 10.21 -25.05
CA GLU A 93 2.34 8.82 -24.71
C GLU A 93 3.36 8.25 -23.71
N GLN A 94 4.65 8.47 -23.96
CA GLN A 94 5.70 8.02 -23.04
C GLN A 94 5.61 8.73 -21.69
N ARG A 95 5.28 10.02 -21.68
CA ARG A 95 5.07 10.78 -20.44
C ARG A 95 3.89 10.21 -19.64
N GLN A 96 2.83 9.81 -20.32
CA GLN A 96 1.67 9.15 -19.70
C GLN A 96 2.05 7.80 -19.11
N VAL A 97 2.78 6.96 -19.86
CA VAL A 97 3.25 5.64 -19.38
C VAL A 97 4.14 5.79 -18.14
N ILE A 98 5.09 6.72 -18.16
CA ILE A 98 5.97 6.99 -17.01
C ILE A 98 5.14 7.43 -15.80
N PHE A 99 4.16 8.31 -16.01
CA PHE A 99 3.29 8.82 -14.97
C PHE A 99 2.44 7.72 -14.32
N GLU A 100 1.80 6.87 -15.15
CA GLU A 100 1.00 5.74 -14.68
C GLU A 100 1.86 4.72 -13.94
N SER A 101 3.02 4.37 -14.49
CA SER A 101 3.96 3.43 -13.86
C SER A 101 4.42 3.92 -12.49
N PHE A 102 4.76 5.20 -12.37
CA PHE A 102 5.16 5.80 -11.10
C PHE A 102 4.03 5.77 -10.05
N HIS A 103 2.80 6.08 -10.45
CA HIS A 103 1.67 6.09 -9.52
C HIS A 103 1.11 4.71 -9.21
N ALA A 104 1.26 3.74 -10.10
CA ALA A 104 0.84 2.35 -9.91
C ALA A 104 1.52 1.67 -8.71
N GLU A 105 2.76 2.07 -8.38
CA GLU A 105 3.48 1.58 -7.21
C GLU A 105 2.70 1.79 -5.90
N GLY A 106 1.92 2.87 -5.78
CA GLY A 106 1.02 3.14 -4.65
C GLY A 106 1.67 3.30 -3.27
N ASP A 107 2.99 3.14 -3.17
CA ASP A 107 3.79 3.32 -1.97
C ASP A 107 4.92 4.34 -2.20
N LEU A 108 5.18 5.16 -1.19
CA LEU A 108 6.15 6.27 -1.29
C LEU A 108 7.60 5.78 -1.41
N GLN A 109 7.95 4.68 -0.76
CA GLN A 109 9.29 4.14 -0.80
C GLN A 109 9.57 3.51 -2.16
N LEU A 110 8.62 2.73 -2.69
CA LEU A 110 8.70 2.17 -4.05
C LEU A 110 8.77 3.27 -5.11
N GLN A 111 8.01 4.35 -4.94
CA GLN A 111 8.11 5.54 -5.81
C GLN A 111 9.50 6.17 -5.80
N ARG A 112 10.17 6.24 -4.64
CA ARG A 112 11.55 6.75 -4.56
C ARG A 112 12.52 5.82 -5.27
N GLU A 113 12.39 4.52 -5.07
CA GLU A 113 13.20 3.50 -5.73
C GLU A 113 13.00 3.49 -7.25
N PHE A 114 11.77 3.71 -7.71
CA PHE A 114 11.46 3.93 -9.12
C PHE A 114 12.28 5.09 -9.68
N LEU A 115 12.33 6.23 -8.99
CA LEU A 115 13.12 7.39 -9.42
C LEU A 115 14.62 7.09 -9.43
N VAL A 116 15.15 6.42 -8.40
CA VAL A 116 16.57 6.05 -8.32
C VAL A 116 16.98 5.14 -9.48
N ARG A 117 16.13 4.18 -9.87
CA ARG A 117 16.40 3.26 -10.98
C ARG A 117 16.38 3.94 -12.35
N HIS A 118 15.58 4.99 -12.53
CA HIS A 118 15.32 5.59 -13.85
C HIS A 118 15.97 6.97 -14.06
N ILE A 119 16.49 7.61 -13.01
CA ILE A 119 17.14 8.92 -13.11
C ILE A 119 18.66 8.74 -13.01
N LYS A 120 19.38 9.22 -14.03
CA LYS A 120 20.84 9.34 -13.97
C LYS A 120 21.22 10.51 -13.05
N SER A 121 22.14 10.28 -12.12
CA SER A 121 22.72 11.37 -11.32
C SER A 121 23.44 12.35 -12.26
N CYS A 122 23.02 13.62 -12.24
CA CYS A 122 23.78 14.69 -12.89
C CYS A 122 24.66 15.34 -11.82
N GLU A 123 25.96 15.12 -11.91
CA GLU A 123 26.92 15.90 -11.13
C GLU A 123 26.85 17.37 -11.58
N LYS A 124 26.48 18.26 -10.67
CA LYS A 124 26.60 19.70 -10.92
C LYS A 124 28.10 20.02 -10.97
N LYS A 125 28.61 20.44 -12.12
CA LYS A 125 29.86 21.19 -12.15
C LYS A 125 29.64 22.44 -11.31
N ARG A 126 30.39 22.56 -10.21
CA ARG A 126 30.47 23.81 -9.46
C ARG A 126 31.18 24.81 -10.37
N SER A 127 30.42 25.73 -10.97
CA SER A 127 30.95 26.92 -11.62
C SER A 127 31.40 27.92 -10.57
#